data_AF-A0A2V6MF54-F1
#
_entry.id   AF-A0A2V6MF54-F1
#
_cell.length_a   1.000
_cell.length_b   1.000
_cell.length_c   1.000
_cell.angle_alpha   90.00
_cell.angle_beta   90.00
_cell.angle_gamma   90.00
#
_symmetry.space_group_name_H-M   'P 1'
#
loop_
_entity.id
_entity.type
_entity.pdbx_description
1 polymer ?
#
loop_
_entity_poly.entity_id
_entity_poly.type
_entity_poly.pdbx_seq_one_letter_code
_entity_poly.pdbx_strand_id
1 'polypeptide(L)' 'MQPLYRLGSVGKMASGIAAEIRNPETNEKLSIYDSGMLWLRGPNIFEGYLNDPKR' A
#
# COMPACT_ATOMS: atom_id res chain seq x y z
N MET A 1 -1.41 23.06 -10.88
CA MET A 1 -1.20 22.42 -9.57
C MET A 1 -2.39 21.50 -9.31
N GLN A 2 -2.17 20.22 -9.02
CA GLN A 2 -3.29 19.34 -8.63
C GLN A 2 -3.83 19.77 -7.27
N PRO A 3 -5.15 19.85 -7.08
CA PRO A 3 -5.74 20.23 -5.80
C PRO A 3 -5.29 19.27 -4.70
N LEU A 4 -4.95 19.81 -3.54
CA LEU A 4 -4.47 19.05 -2.38
C LEU A 4 -5.55 18.11 -1.82
N TYR A 5 -6.82 18.40 -2.12
CA TYR A 5 -7.99 17.68 -1.67
C TYR A 5 -8.83 17.24 -2.86
N ARG A 6 -9.02 15.93 -3.01
CA ARG A 6 -10.00 15.31 -3.90
C ARG A 6 -10.95 14.51 -3.02
N LEU A 7 -12.24 14.83 -3.06
CA LEU A 7 -13.26 14.11 -2.28
C LEU A 7 -13.17 12.60 -2.56
N GLY A 8 -13.11 11.80 -1.51
CA GLY A 8 -12.93 10.34 -1.57
C GLY A 8 -11.47 9.86 -1.70
N SER A 9 -10.49 10.76 -1.80
CA SER A 9 -9.06 10.41 -1.73
C SER A 9 -8.52 10.47 -0.30
N VAL A 10 -7.60 9.57 0.03
CA VAL A 10 -6.79 9.62 1.27
C VAL A 10 -5.51 10.45 1.13
N GLY A 11 -5.28 11.06 -0.02
CA GLY A 11 -4.11 11.89 -0.31
C GLY A 11 -3.09 11.22 -1.22
N LYS A 12 -1.84 11.71 -1.18
CA LYS A 12 -0.71 11.19 -1.96
C LYS A 12 0.16 10.27 -1.10
N MET A 13 0.91 9.39 -1.76
CA MET A 13 1.92 8.57 -1.09
C MET A 13 2.97 9.45 -0.40
N ALA A 14 3.39 9.04 0.79
CA ALA A 14 4.54 9.63 1.46
C ALA A 14 5.82 9.37 0.66
N SER A 15 6.80 10.27 0.77
CA SER A 15 8.09 10.13 0.08
C SER A 15 8.78 8.83 0.48
N GLY A 16 9.36 8.13 -0.50
CA GLY A 16 10.06 6.85 -0.28
C GLY A 16 9.15 5.63 -0.09
N ILE A 17 7.82 5.78 -0.24
CA ILE A 17 6.88 4.65 -0.20
C ILE A 17 6.46 4.28 -1.63
N ALA A 18 6.54 2.98 -1.95
CA ALA A 18 5.95 2.39 -3.14
C ALA A 18 4.70 1.58 -2.77
N ALA A 19 3.75 1.48 -3.71
CA ALA A 19 2.51 0.73 -3.53
C ALA A 19 2.20 -0.15 -4.75
N GLU A 20 1.58 -1.30 -4.50
CA GLU A 20 0.95 -2.15 -5.52
C GLU A 20 -0.49 -2.50 -5.09
N ILE A 21 -1.37 -2.70 -6.07
CA ILE A 21 -2.67 -3.34 -5.84
C ILE A 21 -2.54 -4.81 -6.24
N ARG A 22 -2.96 -5.71 -5.35
CA ARG A 22 -2.90 -7.16 -5.59
C ARG A 22 -4.22 -7.85 -5.32
N ASN A 23 -4.48 -8.95 -6.02
CA ASN A 23 -5.57 -9.85 -5.68
C ASN A 23 -5.27 -10.49 -4.30
N PRO A 24 -6.18 -10.39 -3.31
CA PRO A 24 -5.94 -10.89 -1.96
C PRO A 24 -5.85 -12.41 -1.86
N GLU A 25 -6.42 -13.15 -2.80
CA GLU A 25 -6.45 -14.61 -2.81
C GLU A 25 -5.30 -15.20 -3.64
N THR A 26 -5.04 -14.66 -4.84
CA THR A 26 -4.04 -15.20 -5.78
C THR A 26 -2.68 -14.51 -5.67
N ASN A 27 -2.59 -13.36 -4.99
CA ASN A 27 -1.41 -12.51 -4.89
C ASN A 27 -0.91 -11.94 -6.24
N GLU A 28 -1.72 -12.04 -7.30
CA GLU A 28 -1.40 -11.47 -8.60
C GLU A 28 -1.45 -9.94 -8.57
N LYS A 29 -0.58 -9.30 -9.36
CA LYS A 29 -0.55 -7.85 -9.51
C LYS A 29 -1.71 -7.37 -10.37
N LEU A 30 -2.45 -6.39 -9.87
CA LEU A 30 -3.57 -5.75 -10.56
C LEU A 30 -3.19 -4.37 -11.11
N SER A 31 -4.06 -3.80 -11.93
CA SER A 31 -3.97 -2.39 -12.35
C SER A 31 -4.13 -1.46 -11.15
N ILE A 32 -3.52 -0.27 -11.20
CA ILE A 32 -3.70 0.78 -10.17
C ILE A 32 -5.12 1.37 -10.15
N TYR A 33 -5.96 1.02 -11.12
CA TYR A 33 -7.36 1.46 -11.23
C TYR A 33 -8.36 0.42 -10.73
N ASP A 34 -7.91 -0.81 -10.45
CA ASP A 34 -8.76 -1.88 -9.93
C ASP A 34 -8.75 -1.88 -8.40
N SER A 35 -9.82 -2.41 -7.81
CA SER A 35 -9.90 -2.62 -6.36
C SER A 35 -9.20 -3.91 -5.96
N GLY A 36 -8.39 -3.85 -4.90
CA GLY A 36 -7.67 -5.00 -4.35
C GLY A 36 -6.96 -4.68 -3.05
N MET A 37 -6.06 -5.56 -2.61
CA MET A 37 -5.24 -5.37 -1.43
C MET A 37 -4.14 -4.34 -1.72
N LEU A 38 -4.02 -3.32 -0.86
CA LEU A 38 -2.94 -2.34 -0.93
C LEU A 38 -1.67 -2.91 -0.28
N TRP A 39 -0.67 -3.19 -1.11
CA TRP A 39 0.66 -3.59 -0.65
C TRP A 39 1.57 -2.39 -0.60
N LEU A 40 2.35 -2.25 0.47
CA LEU A 40 3.24 -1.12 0.70
C LEU A 40 4.68 -1.59 0.92
N ARG A 41 5.63 -0.82 0.38
CA ARG A 41 7.06 -1.00 0.64
C ARG A 41 7.71 0.35 0.93
N GLY A 42 8.53 0.41 1.97
CA GLY A 42 9.30 1.61 2.29
C GLY A 42 10.01 1.50 3.64
N PRO A 43 10.82 2.50 4.02
CA PRO A 43 11.65 2.48 5.23
C PRO A 43 10.86 2.44 6.53
N ASN A 44 9.57 2.77 6.50
CA ASN A 44 8.70 2.80 7.68
C ASN A 44 7.92 1.50 7.90
N ILE A 45 8.12 0.47 7.06
CA ILE A 45 7.48 -0.84 7.21
C ILE A 45 8.35 -1.69 8.13
N PHE A 46 7.79 -2.11 9.27
CA PHE A 46 8.48 -2.95 10.24
C PHE A 46 8.66 -4.39 9.71
N GLU A 47 9.73 -5.05 10.14
CA GLU A 47 10.07 -6.41 9.69
C GLU A 47 9.18 -7.50 10.29
N GLY A 48 8.49 -7.20 11.39
CA GLY A 48 7.63 -8.17 12.05
C GLY A 48 6.89 -7.57 13.24
N TYR A 49 6.14 -8.43 13.94
CA TYR A 49 5.44 -8.05 15.16
C TYR A 49 6.28 -8.37 16.39
N LEU A 50 6.16 -7.54 17.41
CA LEU A 50 6.83 -7.74 18.69
C LEU A 50 6.40 -9.08 19.31
N ASN A 51 7.38 -9.90 19.72
CA ASN A 51 7.17 -11.22 20.33
C ASN A 51 6.44 -12.24 19.44
N ASP A 52 6.51 -12.12 18.11
CA ASP A 52 6.01 -13.13 17.16
C ASP A 52 7.16 -13.82 16.40
N PRO A 53 7.98 -14.65 17.06
CA PRO A 53 9.16 -15.26 16.45
C PRO A 53 8.86 -16.41 15.48
N LYS A 54 7.58 -16.80 15.32
CA LYS A 54 7.16 -17.95 14.50
C LYS A 54 6.68 -17.56 13.09
N ARG A 55 6.77 -16.30 12.72
CA ARG A 55 6.60 -15.84 11.35
C ARG A 55 7.91 -15.92 10.57
#